data_AF-A0A811LNY1-F1
#
_entry.id   AF-A0A811LNY1-F1
#
_cell.length_a   1.000
_cell.length_b   1.000
_cell.length_c   1.000
_cell.angle_alpha   90.00
_cell.angle_beta   90.00
_cell.angle_gamma   90.00
#
_symmetry.space_group_name_H-M   'P 1'
#
loop_
_entity.id
_entity.type
_entity.pdbx_description
1 polymer ?
#
loop_
_entity_poly.entity_id
_entity_poly.type
_entity_poly.pdbx_seq_one_letter_code
_entity_poly.pdbx_strand_id
1 'polypeptide(L)'
;MDYLLDAYVYPYVPFEISPDSKKYITEKAVNIVRTADWILKYQDPRKIYDNHTSFLACELVFFVTCLLTFVHAWRHGGRYLFVWFGILIHALNVENLCYWIPDLDNFWQAQGIFTFFGMRAPLYILLGIYHTFDYISYIFVKRLHLPWWAEGPAVGLGAVMLDMPYDIMGIKLVWWTWHDTDPNIYDRMYWVPWNSYYFHASFACSFVWILNLSRKYFVDTVYDWKKFGREFLCVFLAGTLAFWGGTIQFSLLYHPMHDFFGVHSELTSTIFLSFYMLIVWIGDRHNRRQESREGNPLWYDELALAVSLHYLFYMVLVCIADPANIVAEGLHQPIGDCKVRQKVQTPTGLVLYKNKYLCAENYDEGYFDFHCLPGKDKIPQQIDGQPLEWYAICGTPFENRAEYIFIIWSICILFGSIFYQAARYSGRTPKIPSILYRRLTRPSGTEGTFKSALKNFSPIKSKKND
;
A
#
# COMPACT_ATOMS: atom_id res chain seq x y z
N MET A 1 -12.78 33.38 1.91
CA MET A 1 -14.04 32.77 1.42
C MET A 1 -15.13 33.81 1.27
N ASP A 2 -15.27 34.76 2.20
CA ASP A 2 -16.25 35.86 2.12
C ASP A 2 -16.23 36.60 0.78
N TYR A 3 -15.04 37.03 0.33
CA TYR A 3 -14.86 37.68 -0.96
C TYR A 3 -15.38 36.84 -2.16
N LEU A 4 -15.19 35.52 -2.15
CA LEU A 4 -15.62 34.66 -3.26
C LEU A 4 -17.14 34.51 -3.28
N LEU A 5 -17.78 34.38 -2.12
CA LEU A 5 -19.23 34.28 -2.04
C LEU A 5 -19.90 35.63 -2.33
N ASP A 6 -19.34 36.74 -1.86
CA ASP A 6 -19.82 38.10 -2.17
C ASP A 6 -19.61 38.48 -3.65
N ALA A 7 -18.56 37.97 -4.31
CA ALA A 7 -18.32 38.27 -5.73
C ALA A 7 -19.13 37.36 -6.69
N TYR A 8 -19.30 36.08 -6.35
CA TYR A 8 -19.77 35.08 -7.31
C TYR A 8 -21.08 34.37 -6.94
N VAL A 9 -21.56 34.50 -5.70
CA VAL A 9 -22.76 33.78 -5.24
C VAL A 9 -23.86 34.75 -4.84
N TYR A 10 -23.61 35.59 -3.84
CA TYR A 10 -24.64 36.49 -3.28
C TYR A 10 -25.25 37.50 -4.27
N PRO A 11 -24.53 38.04 -5.28
CA PRO A 11 -25.13 38.94 -6.27
C PRO A 11 -26.19 38.30 -7.16
N TYR A 12 -26.21 36.97 -7.27
CA TYR A 12 -27.13 36.22 -8.13
C TYR A 12 -28.30 35.61 -7.36
N VAL A 13 -28.39 35.84 -6.05
CA VAL A 13 -29.50 35.36 -5.23
C VAL A 13 -30.67 36.34 -5.34
N PRO A 14 -31.89 35.90 -5.68
CA PRO A 14 -33.02 36.80 -5.98
C PRO A 14 -33.68 37.44 -4.74
N PHE A 15 -33.05 37.35 -3.56
CA PHE A 15 -33.57 37.89 -2.31
C PHE A 15 -32.43 38.43 -1.44
N GLU A 16 -32.71 39.44 -0.61
CA GLU A 16 -31.74 39.98 0.35
C GLU A 16 -31.46 38.96 1.46
N ILE A 17 -30.19 38.58 1.61
CA ILE A 17 -29.74 37.68 2.67
C ILE A 17 -29.26 38.54 3.84
N SER A 18 -29.79 38.27 5.04
CA SER A 18 -29.36 38.97 6.26
C SER A 18 -27.86 38.73 6.54
N PRO A 19 -27.17 39.66 7.23
CA PRO A 19 -25.75 39.50 7.58
C PRO A 19 -25.46 38.20 8.35
N ASP A 20 -26.35 37.81 9.26
CA ASP A 20 -26.22 36.57 10.03
C ASP A 20 -26.37 35.32 9.14
N SER A 21 -27.28 35.36 8.18
CA SER A 21 -27.43 34.27 7.21
C SER A 21 -26.25 34.20 6.24
N LYS A 22 -25.68 35.33 5.82
CA LYS A 22 -24.43 35.35 5.05
C LYS A 22 -23.30 34.70 5.83
N LYS A 23 -23.09 35.10 7.09
CA LYS A 23 -22.06 34.51 7.95
C LYS A 23 -22.24 33.00 8.11
N TYR A 24 -23.47 32.54 8.36
CA TYR A 24 -23.78 31.11 8.47
C TYR A 24 -23.47 30.35 7.17
N ILE A 25 -23.86 30.91 6.01
CA ILE A 25 -23.58 30.32 4.70
C ILE A 25 -22.06 30.29 4.44
N THR A 26 -21.33 31.35 4.76
CA THR A 26 -19.86 31.36 4.63
C THR A 26 -19.24 30.28 5.51
N GLU A 27 -19.62 30.18 6.78
CA GLU A 27 -19.09 29.16 7.69
C GLU A 27 -19.36 27.74 7.15
N LYS A 28 -20.55 27.47 6.63
CA LYS A 28 -20.88 26.20 5.99
C LYS A 28 -20.06 25.95 4.72
N ALA A 29 -19.88 26.95 3.87
CA ALA A 29 -19.07 26.84 2.67
C ALA A 29 -17.59 26.61 3.01
N VAL A 30 -17.05 27.30 4.01
CA VAL A 30 -15.69 27.08 4.54
C VAL A 30 -15.55 25.66 5.08
N ASN A 31 -16.54 25.16 5.82
CA ASN A 31 -16.52 23.78 6.31
C ASN A 31 -16.55 22.76 5.17
N ILE A 32 -17.36 22.97 4.14
CA ILE A 32 -17.39 22.09 2.95
C ILE A 32 -16.03 22.10 2.26
N VAL A 33 -15.43 23.28 2.05
CA VAL A 33 -14.10 23.41 1.43
C VAL A 33 -13.04 22.74 2.29
N ARG A 34 -13.05 22.93 3.62
CA ARG A 34 -12.14 22.24 4.53
C ARG A 34 -12.30 20.73 4.48
N THR A 35 -13.52 20.22 4.44
CA THR A 35 -13.78 18.79 4.27
C THR A 35 -13.30 18.29 2.92
N ALA A 36 -13.52 19.04 1.84
CA ALA A 36 -13.04 18.67 0.51
C ALA A 36 -11.51 18.65 0.43
N ASP A 37 -10.85 19.69 0.96
CA ASP A 37 -9.38 19.81 1.03
C ASP A 37 -8.75 18.72 1.91
N TRP A 38 -9.44 18.36 2.99
CA TRP A 38 -9.05 17.22 3.82
C TRP A 38 -9.24 15.88 3.10
N ILE A 39 -10.32 15.68 2.34
CA ILE A 39 -10.53 14.43 1.60
C ILE A 39 -9.49 14.27 0.50
N LEU A 40 -9.26 15.33 -0.28
CA LEU A 40 -8.46 15.30 -1.50
C LEU A 40 -7.81 16.66 -1.74
N LYS A 41 -6.48 16.66 -1.77
CA LYS A 41 -5.67 17.79 -2.22
C LYS A 41 -5.08 17.50 -3.59
N TYR A 42 -5.12 18.51 -4.46
CA TYR A 42 -4.46 18.49 -5.76
C TYR A 42 -3.20 19.34 -5.72
N GLN A 43 -2.12 18.82 -6.32
CA GLN A 43 -0.88 19.56 -6.50
C GLN A 43 -0.54 19.63 -8.00
N ASP A 44 -0.06 20.80 -8.44
CA ASP A 44 0.37 20.98 -9.83
C ASP A 44 1.53 20.02 -10.15
N PRO A 45 1.37 19.10 -11.13
CA PRO A 45 2.42 18.18 -11.52
C PRO A 45 3.73 18.87 -11.95
N ARG A 46 3.67 20.12 -12.42
CA ARG A 46 4.87 20.89 -12.77
C ARG A 46 5.73 21.19 -11.54
N LYS A 47 5.10 21.55 -10.42
CA LYS A 47 5.79 21.75 -9.15
C LYS A 47 6.48 20.48 -8.67
N ILE A 48 5.80 19.33 -8.81
CA ILE A 48 6.38 18.02 -8.46
C ILE A 48 7.53 17.68 -9.40
N TYR A 49 7.37 17.94 -10.71
CA TYR A 49 8.42 17.70 -11.70
C TYR A 49 9.69 18.52 -11.40
N ASP A 50 9.55 19.79 -11.07
CA ASP A 50 10.68 20.70 -10.83
C ASP A 50 11.44 20.36 -9.54
N ASN A 51 10.72 19.95 -8.48
CA ASN A 51 11.31 19.74 -7.15
C ASN A 51 11.56 18.26 -6.79
N HIS A 52 10.83 17.33 -7.41
CA HIS A 52 10.75 15.93 -6.99
C HIS A 52 10.45 14.98 -8.17
N THR A 53 11.16 15.12 -9.28
CA THR A 53 10.90 14.40 -10.53
C THR A 53 10.83 12.88 -10.37
N SER A 54 11.69 12.30 -9.52
CA SER A 54 11.74 10.86 -9.27
C SER A 54 10.45 10.33 -8.66
N PHE A 55 9.82 11.11 -7.77
CA PHE A 55 8.55 10.78 -7.14
C PHE A 55 7.40 10.80 -8.14
N LEU A 56 7.34 11.82 -8.99
CA LEU A 56 6.34 11.88 -10.07
C LEU A 56 6.48 10.69 -11.04
N ALA A 57 7.71 10.33 -11.40
CA ALA A 57 7.96 9.16 -12.24
C ALA A 57 7.51 7.85 -11.55
N CYS A 58 7.73 7.74 -10.25
CA CYS A 58 7.26 6.63 -9.43
C CYS A 58 5.73 6.53 -9.42
N GLU A 59 5.01 7.63 -9.18
CA GLU A 59 3.54 7.65 -9.23
C GLU A 59 3.02 7.14 -10.57
N LEU A 60 3.59 7.61 -11.68
CA LEU A 60 3.19 7.20 -13.02
C LEU A 60 3.43 5.70 -13.25
N VAL A 61 4.57 5.17 -12.82
CA VAL A 61 4.86 3.72 -12.91
C VAL A 61 3.85 2.92 -12.10
N PHE A 62 3.54 3.33 -10.86
CA PHE A 62 2.56 2.63 -10.03
C PHE A 62 1.13 2.71 -10.57
N PHE A 63 0.74 3.80 -11.22
CA PHE A 63 -0.55 3.86 -11.91
C PHE A 63 -0.60 2.91 -13.11
N VAL A 64 0.49 2.77 -13.85
CA VAL A 64 0.59 1.81 -14.97
C VAL A 64 0.55 0.37 -14.44
N THR A 65 1.30 0.02 -13.40
CA THR A 65 1.27 -1.33 -12.82
C THR A 65 -0.09 -1.64 -12.19
N CYS A 66 -0.72 -0.65 -11.54
CA CYS A 66 -2.09 -0.77 -11.04
C CYS A 66 -3.08 -1.09 -12.17
N LEU A 67 -3.01 -0.36 -13.29
CA LEU A 67 -3.83 -0.63 -14.46
C LEU A 67 -3.58 -2.04 -15.02
N LEU A 68 -2.32 -2.48 -15.11
CA LEU A 68 -1.98 -3.84 -15.56
C LEU A 68 -2.56 -4.91 -14.62
N THR A 69 -2.48 -4.71 -13.31
CA THR A 69 -3.10 -5.63 -12.33
C THR A 69 -4.62 -5.66 -12.44
N PHE A 70 -5.26 -4.51 -12.68
CA PHE A 70 -6.69 -4.42 -12.90
C PHE A 70 -7.11 -5.12 -14.21
N VAL A 71 -6.38 -4.90 -15.31
CA VAL A 71 -6.61 -5.60 -16.59
C VAL A 71 -6.53 -7.10 -16.41
N HIS A 72 -5.51 -7.60 -15.69
CA HIS A 72 -5.42 -9.01 -15.34
C HIS A 72 -6.63 -9.46 -14.52
N ALA A 73 -6.99 -8.74 -13.46
CA ALA A 73 -8.13 -9.08 -12.60
C ALA A 73 -9.46 -9.11 -13.37
N TRP A 74 -9.64 -8.17 -14.29
CA TRP A 74 -10.81 -8.07 -15.16
C TRP A 74 -10.86 -9.21 -16.17
N ARG A 75 -9.73 -9.51 -16.84
CA ARG A 75 -9.60 -10.56 -17.86
C ARG A 75 -9.92 -11.94 -17.28
N HIS A 76 -9.47 -12.24 -16.06
CA HIS A 76 -9.78 -13.51 -15.39
C HIS A 76 -11.14 -13.49 -14.68
N GLY A 77 -11.63 -12.31 -14.30
CA GLY A 77 -12.95 -12.10 -13.73
C GLY A 77 -13.20 -12.84 -12.41
N GLY A 78 -14.48 -12.92 -12.03
CA GLY A 78 -14.93 -13.66 -10.85
C GLY A 78 -14.20 -13.22 -9.58
N ARG A 79 -13.59 -14.17 -8.87
CA ARG A 79 -12.92 -13.90 -7.58
C ARG A 79 -11.69 -13.02 -7.70
N TYR A 80 -11.02 -12.98 -8.85
CA TYR A 80 -9.82 -12.18 -9.01
C TYR A 80 -10.13 -10.69 -8.94
N LEU A 81 -11.26 -10.26 -9.49
CA LEU A 81 -11.74 -8.89 -9.38
C LEU A 81 -12.11 -8.54 -7.94
N PHE A 82 -12.75 -9.46 -7.20
CA PHE A 82 -13.02 -9.24 -5.78
C PHE A 82 -11.73 -9.13 -4.96
N VAL A 83 -10.70 -9.95 -5.24
CA VAL A 83 -9.41 -9.84 -4.55
C VAL A 83 -8.77 -8.49 -4.80
N TRP A 84 -8.80 -7.98 -6.03
CA TRP A 84 -8.28 -6.65 -6.37
C TRP A 84 -8.96 -5.56 -5.52
N PHE A 85 -10.30 -5.55 -5.43
CA PHE A 85 -11.01 -4.63 -4.53
C PHE A 85 -10.76 -4.89 -3.04
N GLY A 86 -10.54 -6.15 -2.64
CA GLY A 86 -10.14 -6.51 -1.29
C GLY A 86 -8.81 -5.89 -0.88
N ILE A 87 -7.86 -5.85 -1.81
CA ILE A 87 -6.56 -5.20 -1.62
C ILE A 87 -6.71 -3.68 -1.53
N LEU A 88 -7.62 -3.06 -2.29
CA LEU A 88 -7.96 -1.65 -2.09
C LEU A 88 -8.51 -1.38 -0.68
N ILE A 89 -9.40 -2.26 -0.16
CA ILE A 89 -9.90 -2.17 1.21
C ILE A 89 -8.75 -2.34 2.21
N HIS A 90 -7.83 -3.28 1.93
CA HIS A 90 -6.64 -3.48 2.74
C HIS A 90 -5.77 -2.21 2.82
N ALA A 91 -5.43 -1.62 1.68
CA ALA A 91 -4.67 -0.38 1.57
C ALA A 91 -5.33 0.75 2.37
N LEU A 92 -6.62 0.99 2.13
CA LEU A 92 -7.38 2.02 2.84
C LEU A 92 -7.35 1.78 4.36
N ASN A 93 -7.47 0.53 4.80
CA ASN A 93 -7.48 0.20 6.22
C ASN A 93 -6.10 0.38 6.86
N VAL A 94 -5.02 -0.09 6.24
CA VAL A 94 -3.66 0.06 6.77
C VAL A 94 -3.29 1.53 6.88
N GLU A 95 -3.43 2.29 5.80
CA GLU A 95 -3.05 3.70 5.76
C GLU A 95 -3.87 4.53 6.77
N ASN A 96 -5.20 4.33 6.84
CA ASN A 96 -6.00 5.03 7.84
C ASN A 96 -5.60 4.64 9.28
N LEU A 97 -5.31 3.37 9.58
CA LEU A 97 -4.90 3.02 10.94
C LEU A 97 -3.55 3.65 11.32
N CYS A 98 -2.60 3.70 10.39
CA CYS A 98 -1.31 4.34 10.58
C CYS A 98 -1.43 5.86 10.82
N TYR A 99 -2.37 6.56 10.18
CA TYR A 99 -2.51 8.01 10.36
C TYR A 99 -3.38 8.41 11.56
N TRP A 100 -4.34 7.58 11.95
CA TRP A 100 -5.32 7.94 12.98
C TRP A 100 -4.96 7.44 14.38
N ILE A 101 -4.09 6.43 14.49
CA ILE A 101 -3.60 5.93 15.77
C ILE A 101 -2.24 6.60 16.06
N PRO A 102 -2.13 7.46 17.08
CA PRO A 102 -0.89 8.20 17.35
C PRO A 102 0.34 7.32 17.60
N ASP A 103 0.14 6.09 18.06
CA ASP A 103 1.21 5.12 18.33
C ASP A 103 1.75 4.49 17.04
N LEU A 104 0.97 4.53 15.95
CA LEU A 104 1.32 4.01 14.62
C LEU A 104 1.69 5.12 13.63
N ASP A 105 1.46 6.38 13.99
CA ASP A 105 1.85 7.54 13.18
C ASP A 105 3.37 7.71 13.22
N ASN A 106 4.04 7.13 12.22
CA ASN A 106 5.49 7.00 12.18
C ASN A 106 6.11 7.28 10.80
N PHE A 107 5.33 7.69 9.79
CA PHE A 107 5.85 8.13 8.49
C PHE A 107 5.03 9.25 7.85
N TRP A 108 5.67 10.02 6.98
CA TRP A 108 5.08 11.13 6.24
C TRP A 108 5.46 11.07 4.77
N GLN A 109 4.46 11.07 3.89
CA GLN A 109 4.64 10.91 2.47
C GLN A 109 4.82 12.26 1.76
N ALA A 110 5.63 12.26 0.70
CA ALA A 110 5.71 13.37 -0.23
C ALA A 110 4.35 13.61 -0.91
N GLN A 111 4.14 14.84 -1.37
CA GLN A 111 2.84 15.27 -1.88
C GLN A 111 2.70 14.94 -3.36
N GLY A 112 1.79 14.02 -3.67
CA GLY A 112 1.50 13.55 -5.03
C GLY A 112 0.56 14.46 -5.80
N ILE A 113 0.27 14.06 -7.05
CA ILE A 113 -0.75 14.75 -7.89
C ILE A 113 -2.08 14.85 -7.14
N PHE A 114 -2.43 13.76 -6.44
CA PHE A 114 -3.60 13.65 -5.59
C PHE A 114 -3.18 13.07 -4.23
N THR A 115 -3.43 13.80 -3.15
CA THR A 115 -3.13 13.34 -1.79
C THR A 115 -4.40 13.36 -0.94
N PHE A 116 -4.68 12.26 -0.27
CA PHE A 116 -5.88 12.03 0.53
C PHE A 116 -5.63 12.18 2.03
N PHE A 117 -6.73 12.24 2.80
CA PHE A 117 -6.76 12.17 4.26
C PHE A 117 -5.91 13.23 4.96
N GLY A 118 -6.11 14.49 4.59
CA GLY A 118 -5.39 15.63 5.17
C GLY A 118 -3.93 15.65 4.73
N MET A 119 -3.67 15.33 3.46
CA MET A 119 -2.33 15.36 2.85
C MET A 119 -1.38 14.26 3.34
N ARG A 120 -1.95 13.12 3.76
CA ARG A 120 -1.21 11.98 4.33
C ARG A 120 -0.91 10.89 3.32
N ALA A 121 -1.88 10.54 2.47
CA ALA A 121 -1.80 9.39 1.58
C ALA A 121 -1.91 9.80 0.10
N PRO A 122 -0.79 9.89 -0.63
CA PRO A 122 -0.80 10.01 -2.08
C PRO A 122 -1.60 8.87 -2.73
N LEU A 123 -2.25 9.18 -3.85
CA LEU A 123 -3.13 8.22 -4.53
C LEU A 123 -2.38 6.95 -4.96
N TYR A 124 -1.11 7.05 -5.36
CA TYR A 124 -0.34 5.88 -5.79
C TYR A 124 -0.13 4.86 -4.66
N ILE A 125 -0.17 5.29 -3.39
CA ILE A 125 -0.13 4.37 -2.24
C ILE A 125 -1.43 3.58 -2.18
N LEU A 126 -2.56 4.28 -2.12
CA LEU A 126 -3.89 3.66 -2.02
C LEU A 126 -4.24 2.82 -3.26
N LEU A 127 -3.83 3.29 -4.44
CA LEU A 127 -4.20 2.76 -5.74
C LEU A 127 -2.96 2.51 -6.62
N GLY A 128 -1.96 1.82 -6.08
CA GLY A 128 -0.76 1.47 -6.84
C GLY A 128 0.13 0.48 -6.13
N ILE A 129 0.69 0.88 -4.98
CA ILE A 129 1.64 0.09 -4.18
C ILE A 129 1.03 -1.27 -3.82
N TYR A 130 -0.04 -1.29 -3.04
CA TYR A 130 -0.66 -2.54 -2.57
C TYR A 130 -1.13 -3.44 -3.72
N HIS A 131 -1.64 -2.85 -4.80
CA HIS A 131 -2.02 -3.61 -5.98
C HIS A 131 -0.80 -4.22 -6.68
N THR A 132 0.30 -3.48 -6.76
CA THR A 132 1.54 -3.98 -7.35
C THR A 132 2.15 -5.06 -6.47
N PHE A 133 2.19 -4.89 -5.16
CA PHE A 133 2.88 -5.82 -4.27
C PHE A 133 2.01 -7.04 -3.96
N ASP A 134 0.83 -6.83 -3.41
CA ASP A 134 0.00 -7.91 -2.89
C ASP A 134 -0.70 -8.67 -4.02
N TYR A 135 -1.24 -7.99 -5.03
CA TYR A 135 -1.99 -8.68 -6.10
C TYR A 135 -1.05 -9.47 -7.01
N ILE A 136 0.09 -8.89 -7.40
CA ILE A 136 1.09 -9.62 -8.21
C ILE A 136 1.59 -10.83 -7.41
N SER A 137 2.01 -10.61 -6.17
CA SER A 137 2.47 -11.71 -5.31
C SER A 137 1.41 -12.81 -5.16
N TYR A 138 0.15 -12.43 -4.88
CA TYR A 138 -0.98 -13.35 -4.81
C TYR A 138 -1.12 -14.22 -6.06
N ILE A 139 -1.10 -13.62 -7.25
CA ILE A 139 -1.29 -14.37 -8.49
C ILE A 139 -0.10 -15.28 -8.79
N PHE A 140 1.13 -14.81 -8.63
CA PHE A 140 2.32 -15.64 -8.87
C PHE A 140 2.37 -16.81 -7.89
N VAL A 141 2.00 -16.61 -6.63
CA VAL A 141 1.89 -17.71 -5.66
C VAL A 141 0.75 -18.67 -6.01
N LYS A 142 -0.37 -18.19 -6.54
CA LYS A 142 -1.43 -19.08 -7.05
C LYS A 142 -0.94 -19.98 -8.18
N ARG A 143 0.02 -19.54 -9.00
CA ARG A 143 0.66 -20.37 -10.05
C ARG A 143 1.57 -21.47 -9.48
N LEU A 144 2.04 -21.35 -8.24
CA LEU A 144 2.79 -22.40 -7.56
C LEU A 144 1.87 -23.53 -7.03
N HIS A 145 0.56 -23.32 -7.01
CA HIS A 145 -0.44 -24.26 -6.47
C HIS A 145 -0.10 -24.79 -5.06
N LEU A 146 0.52 -23.97 -4.22
CA LEU A 146 0.92 -24.31 -2.86
C LEU A 146 -0.27 -24.76 -2.00
N PRO A 147 -0.04 -25.56 -0.95
CA PRO A 147 -1.06 -25.84 0.04
C PRO A 147 -1.46 -24.55 0.80
N TRP A 148 -2.68 -24.52 1.32
CA TRP A 148 -3.28 -23.32 1.90
C TRP A 148 -2.46 -22.68 3.04
N TRP A 149 -1.73 -23.50 3.80
CA TRP A 149 -0.91 -23.04 4.93
C TRP A 149 0.41 -22.39 4.47
N ALA A 150 0.94 -22.76 3.29
CA ALA A 150 2.14 -22.16 2.72
C ALA A 150 1.82 -20.96 1.80
N GLU A 151 0.57 -20.86 1.32
CA GLU A 151 0.17 -19.82 0.38
C GLU A 151 0.32 -18.41 0.97
N GLY A 152 -0.18 -18.16 2.19
CA GLY A 152 -0.05 -16.86 2.86
C GLY A 152 1.41 -16.41 3.02
N PRO A 153 2.28 -17.22 3.64
CA PRO A 153 3.70 -16.91 3.78
C PRO A 153 4.41 -16.65 2.44
N ALA A 154 4.08 -17.40 1.39
CA ALA A 154 4.61 -17.15 0.05
C ALA A 154 4.18 -15.79 -0.51
N VAL A 155 2.91 -15.39 -0.29
CA VAL A 155 2.44 -14.08 -0.73
C VAL A 155 3.13 -12.96 0.06
N GLY A 156 3.32 -13.15 1.36
CA GLY A 156 4.09 -12.23 2.20
C GLY A 156 5.52 -12.02 1.71
N LEU A 157 6.24 -13.10 1.40
CA LEU A 157 7.59 -13.02 0.84
C LEU A 157 7.61 -12.32 -0.53
N GLY A 158 6.66 -12.64 -1.40
CA GLY A 158 6.58 -12.01 -2.72
C GLY A 158 6.24 -10.51 -2.64
N ALA A 159 5.46 -10.08 -1.65
CA ALA A 159 5.21 -8.66 -1.41
C ALA A 159 6.51 -7.94 -1.01
N VAL A 160 7.27 -8.50 -0.04
CA VAL A 160 8.58 -7.94 0.37
C VAL A 160 9.59 -7.91 -0.77
N MET A 161 9.60 -8.93 -1.65
CA MET A 161 10.47 -8.95 -2.83
C MET A 161 10.19 -7.80 -3.80
N LEU A 162 8.93 -7.35 -3.90
CA LEU A 162 8.57 -6.20 -4.74
C LEU A 162 8.82 -4.88 -4.01
N ASP A 163 8.60 -4.87 -2.71
CA ASP A 163 8.72 -3.70 -1.83
C ASP A 163 10.17 -3.25 -1.58
N MET A 164 11.09 -4.18 -1.37
CA MET A 164 12.47 -3.86 -0.96
C MET A 164 13.20 -2.79 -1.80
N PRO A 165 13.22 -2.84 -3.15
CA PRO A 165 13.86 -1.78 -3.94
C PRO A 165 13.09 -0.45 -3.89
N TYR A 166 11.76 -0.50 -3.73
CA TYR A 166 10.92 0.68 -3.55
C TYR A 166 11.26 1.37 -2.23
N ASP A 167 11.34 0.63 -1.13
CA ASP A 167 11.62 1.17 0.20
C ASP A 167 13.01 1.83 0.29
N ILE A 168 14.06 1.14 -0.20
CA ILE A 168 15.44 1.65 -0.17
C ILE A 168 15.58 2.92 -1.00
N MET A 169 15.03 2.92 -2.23
CA MET A 169 15.12 4.09 -3.11
C MET A 169 14.19 5.21 -2.68
N GLY A 170 13.01 4.88 -2.16
CA GLY A 170 12.00 5.84 -1.75
C GLY A 170 12.48 6.69 -0.59
N ILE A 171 13.09 6.08 0.44
CA ILE A 171 13.70 6.85 1.53
C ILE A 171 14.89 7.67 1.04
N LYS A 172 15.79 7.08 0.23
CA LYS A 172 16.94 7.84 -0.25
C LYS A 172 16.57 9.00 -1.17
N LEU A 173 15.44 8.90 -1.87
CA LEU A 173 14.89 9.96 -2.72
C LEU A 173 13.78 10.76 -2.03
N VAL A 174 13.63 10.62 -0.71
CA VAL A 174 12.73 11.41 0.15
C VAL A 174 11.26 11.33 -0.31
N TRP A 175 10.83 10.20 -0.87
CA TRP A 175 9.42 9.95 -1.22
C TRP A 175 8.54 9.87 0.03
N TRP A 176 9.13 9.46 1.14
CA TRP A 176 8.59 9.65 2.48
C TRP A 176 9.73 9.77 3.48
N THR A 177 9.36 10.15 4.70
CA THR A 177 10.25 10.18 5.86
C THR A 177 9.68 9.30 6.96
N TRP A 178 10.58 8.73 7.75
CA TRP A 178 10.24 7.97 8.95
C TRP A 178 10.36 8.85 10.19
N HIS A 179 9.71 8.43 11.27
CA HIS A 179 9.83 9.10 12.56
C HIS A 179 11.21 8.85 13.17
N ASP A 180 11.89 9.94 13.53
CA ASP A 180 13.27 9.96 14.04
C ASP A 180 13.50 9.02 15.23
N THR A 181 12.73 9.19 16.31
CA THR A 181 12.98 8.47 17.57
C THR A 181 11.96 7.37 17.90
N ASP A 182 11.20 6.84 16.93
CA ASP A 182 10.20 5.82 17.24
C ASP A 182 10.87 4.46 17.46
N PRO A 183 10.75 3.86 18.67
CA PRO A 183 11.47 2.63 19.02
C PRO A 183 11.05 1.42 18.18
N ASN A 184 9.86 1.44 17.57
CA ASN A 184 9.41 0.35 16.70
C ASN A 184 10.00 0.43 15.30
N ILE A 185 10.72 1.50 14.95
CA ILE A 185 11.32 1.65 13.61
C ILE A 185 12.75 2.20 13.70
N TYR A 186 13.36 2.12 14.87
CA TYR A 186 14.69 2.66 15.14
C TYR A 186 15.77 1.91 14.38
N ASP A 187 15.73 0.57 14.42
CA ASP A 187 16.68 -0.30 13.73
C ASP A 187 16.42 -0.32 12.22
N ARG A 188 17.40 0.10 11.43
CA ARG A 188 17.24 0.37 10.00
C ARG A 188 18.34 -0.22 9.12
N MET A 189 18.01 -0.48 7.86
CA MET A 189 18.94 -0.82 6.79
C MET A 189 18.73 0.17 5.64
N TYR A 190 19.79 0.89 5.23
CA TYR A 190 19.67 2.01 4.27
C TYR A 190 18.58 3.02 4.64
N TRP A 191 18.45 3.31 5.94
CA TRP A 191 17.41 4.17 6.54
C TRP A 191 15.97 3.63 6.46
N VAL A 192 15.78 2.41 5.96
CA VAL A 192 14.50 1.70 5.97
C VAL A 192 14.38 0.85 7.24
N PRO A 193 13.30 0.98 8.02
CA PRO A 193 13.06 0.14 9.19
C PRO A 193 12.90 -1.33 8.81
N TRP A 194 13.58 -2.23 9.54
CA TRP A 194 13.41 -3.68 9.36
C TRP A 194 11.96 -4.14 9.53
N ASN A 195 11.23 -3.46 10.41
CA ASN A 195 9.83 -3.75 10.67
C ASN A 195 8.91 -3.39 9.49
N SER A 196 9.32 -2.52 8.56
CA SER A 196 8.57 -2.26 7.31
C SER A 196 8.36 -3.57 6.54
N TYR A 197 9.45 -4.29 6.27
CA TYR A 197 9.41 -5.58 5.57
C TYR A 197 8.60 -6.64 6.34
N TYR A 198 8.71 -6.62 7.67
CA TYR A 198 7.90 -7.49 8.52
C TYR A 198 6.40 -7.22 8.30
N PHE A 199 5.98 -5.96 8.41
CA PHE A 199 4.58 -5.56 8.28
C PHE A 199 4.03 -5.93 6.91
N HIS A 200 4.75 -5.61 5.83
CA HIS A 200 4.34 -6.00 4.47
C HIS A 200 4.16 -7.53 4.33
N ALA A 201 5.13 -8.33 4.80
CA ALA A 201 5.01 -9.78 4.74
C ALA A 201 3.83 -10.32 5.57
N SER A 202 3.69 -9.84 6.80
CA SER A 202 2.69 -10.35 7.75
C SER A 202 1.26 -9.95 7.38
N PHE A 203 1.05 -8.73 6.87
CA PHE A 203 -0.25 -8.24 6.42
C PHE A 203 -0.72 -8.98 5.17
N ALA A 204 0.15 -9.11 4.15
CA ALA A 204 -0.16 -9.84 2.93
C ALA A 204 -0.44 -11.34 3.20
N CYS A 205 0.33 -11.96 4.10
CA CYS A 205 0.07 -13.32 4.57
C CYS A 205 -1.31 -13.45 5.26
N SER A 206 -1.60 -12.54 6.18
CA SER A 206 -2.87 -12.52 6.92
C SER A 206 -4.06 -12.31 5.99
N PHE A 207 -3.95 -11.41 5.03
CA PHE A 207 -4.97 -11.17 4.01
C PHE A 207 -5.34 -12.47 3.30
N VAL A 208 -4.36 -13.24 2.82
CA VAL A 208 -4.57 -14.50 2.10
C VAL A 208 -5.20 -15.57 3.00
N TRP A 209 -4.71 -15.72 4.23
CA TRP A 209 -5.28 -16.69 5.17
C TRP A 209 -6.73 -16.36 5.54
N ILE A 210 -7.03 -15.12 5.89
CA ILE A 210 -8.39 -14.67 6.22
C ILE A 210 -9.31 -14.81 4.99
N LEU A 211 -8.82 -14.47 3.80
CA LEU A 211 -9.56 -14.64 2.56
C LEU A 211 -9.90 -16.10 2.28
N ASN A 212 -8.92 -17.00 2.39
CA ASN A 212 -9.13 -18.42 2.16
C ASN A 212 -10.05 -19.04 3.23
N LEU A 213 -9.88 -18.63 4.49
CA LEU A 213 -10.71 -19.09 5.61
C LEU A 213 -12.16 -18.62 5.46
N SER A 214 -12.37 -17.32 5.24
CA SER A 214 -13.71 -16.76 5.02
C SER A 214 -14.39 -17.41 3.82
N ARG A 215 -13.68 -17.60 2.70
CA ARG A 215 -14.26 -18.27 1.54
C ARG A 215 -14.67 -19.71 1.83
N LYS A 216 -13.90 -20.45 2.63
CA LYS A 216 -14.23 -21.82 3.04
C LYS A 216 -15.56 -21.90 3.82
N TYR A 217 -15.91 -20.87 4.58
CA TYR A 217 -17.13 -20.85 5.39
C TYR A 217 -18.34 -20.21 4.69
N PHE A 218 -18.13 -19.18 3.86
CA PHE A 218 -19.23 -18.37 3.33
C PHE A 218 -19.62 -18.70 1.88
N VAL A 219 -18.71 -19.26 1.08
CA VAL A 219 -18.95 -19.52 -0.36
C VAL A 219 -18.52 -20.93 -0.77
N ASP A 220 -19.06 -21.42 -1.89
CA ASP A 220 -18.71 -22.74 -2.42
C ASP A 220 -17.36 -22.71 -3.15
N THR A 221 -16.78 -23.87 -3.46
CA THR A 221 -15.56 -23.93 -4.27
C THR A 221 -15.77 -23.37 -5.68
N VAL A 222 -16.94 -23.61 -6.28
CA VAL A 222 -17.37 -23.07 -7.58
C VAL A 222 -17.93 -21.66 -7.39
N TYR A 223 -17.46 -20.73 -8.20
CA TYR A 223 -17.92 -19.34 -8.18
C TYR A 223 -19.36 -19.21 -8.70
N ASP A 224 -20.19 -18.49 -7.94
CA ASP A 224 -21.58 -18.18 -8.30
C ASP A 224 -21.82 -16.67 -8.14
N TRP A 225 -22.10 -15.98 -9.25
CA TRP A 225 -22.33 -14.54 -9.24
C TRP A 225 -23.55 -14.14 -8.39
N LYS A 226 -24.52 -15.05 -8.19
CA LYS A 226 -25.66 -14.77 -7.30
C LYS A 226 -25.25 -14.63 -5.84
N LYS A 227 -24.08 -15.16 -5.46
CA LYS A 227 -23.49 -15.03 -4.11
C LYS A 227 -22.49 -13.88 -4.02
N PHE A 228 -22.54 -12.89 -4.91
CA PHE A 228 -21.60 -11.75 -4.92
C PHE A 228 -21.46 -11.06 -3.56
N GLY A 229 -22.55 -10.90 -2.81
CA GLY A 229 -22.49 -10.27 -1.48
C GLY A 229 -21.65 -11.06 -0.47
N ARG A 230 -21.65 -12.40 -0.57
CA ARG A 230 -20.81 -13.26 0.28
C ARG A 230 -19.35 -13.25 -0.17
N GLU A 231 -19.09 -13.20 -1.48
CA GLU A 231 -17.74 -13.03 -2.01
C GLU A 231 -17.16 -11.67 -1.59
N PHE A 232 -17.95 -10.60 -1.68
CA PHE A 232 -17.57 -9.27 -1.20
C PHE A 232 -17.30 -9.27 0.31
N LEU A 233 -18.15 -9.93 1.11
CA LEU A 233 -17.93 -10.07 2.55
C LEU A 233 -16.58 -10.75 2.85
N CYS A 234 -16.20 -11.79 2.09
CA CYS A 234 -14.91 -12.48 2.30
C CYS A 234 -13.72 -11.55 2.06
N VAL A 235 -13.74 -10.76 0.99
CA VAL A 235 -12.65 -9.82 0.68
C VAL A 235 -12.66 -8.59 1.57
N PHE A 236 -13.84 -8.15 2.04
CA PHE A 236 -13.96 -7.11 3.05
C PHE A 236 -13.36 -7.56 4.39
N LEU A 237 -13.70 -8.77 4.85
CA LEU A 237 -13.10 -9.35 6.06
C LEU A 237 -11.58 -9.48 5.91
N ALA A 238 -11.10 -9.96 4.76
CA ALA A 238 -9.67 -10.04 4.49
C ALA A 238 -9.00 -8.67 4.54
N GLY A 239 -9.53 -7.66 3.85
CA GLY A 239 -8.94 -6.32 3.81
C GLY A 239 -8.89 -5.64 5.19
N THR A 240 -9.97 -5.76 5.97
CA THR A 240 -10.07 -5.12 7.29
C THR A 240 -9.30 -5.86 8.38
N LEU A 241 -9.28 -7.20 8.35
CA LEU A 241 -8.66 -8.00 9.42
C LEU A 241 -7.19 -8.34 9.14
N ALA A 242 -6.68 -8.14 7.92
CA ALA A 242 -5.29 -8.41 7.57
C ALA A 242 -4.29 -7.64 8.45
N PHE A 243 -4.57 -6.35 8.71
CA PHE A 243 -3.76 -5.52 9.61
C PHE A 243 -3.64 -6.18 10.99
N TRP A 244 -4.77 -6.47 11.64
CA TRP A 244 -4.80 -7.10 12.96
C TRP A 244 -4.14 -8.49 12.98
N GLY A 245 -4.37 -9.28 11.93
CA GLY A 245 -3.73 -10.57 11.75
C GLY A 245 -2.21 -10.46 11.69
N GLY A 246 -1.66 -9.50 10.94
CA GLY A 246 -0.22 -9.31 10.84
C GLY A 246 0.37 -8.73 12.11
N THR A 247 -0.34 -7.82 12.79
CA THR A 247 0.08 -7.29 14.11
C THR A 247 0.19 -8.40 15.15
N ILE A 248 -0.70 -9.40 15.13
CA ILE A 248 -0.59 -10.57 16.00
C ILE A 248 0.68 -11.37 15.67
N GLN A 249 0.97 -11.59 14.38
CA GLN A 249 2.19 -12.29 13.97
C GLN A 249 3.44 -11.55 14.43
N PHE A 250 3.50 -10.25 14.18
CA PHE A 250 4.53 -9.34 14.67
C PHE A 250 4.71 -9.46 16.18
N SER A 251 3.60 -9.36 16.92
CA SER A 251 3.64 -9.36 18.39
C SER A 251 4.17 -10.65 18.99
N LEU A 252 4.02 -11.80 18.32
CA LEU A 252 4.45 -13.09 18.86
C LEU A 252 5.96 -13.29 18.78
N LEU A 253 6.63 -12.71 17.78
CA LEU A 253 8.08 -12.88 17.60
C LEU A 253 8.87 -11.63 17.96
N TYR A 254 8.40 -10.46 17.54
CA TYR A 254 9.12 -9.20 17.69
C TYR A 254 9.15 -8.75 19.15
N HIS A 255 7.99 -8.47 19.76
CA HIS A 255 7.96 -7.86 21.10
C HIS A 255 8.68 -8.70 22.18
N PRO A 256 8.53 -10.04 22.24
CA PRO A 256 9.29 -10.86 23.17
C PRO A 256 10.81 -10.69 23.02
N MET A 257 11.32 -10.71 21.78
CA MET A 257 12.76 -10.70 21.51
C MET A 257 13.35 -9.29 21.56
N HIS A 258 12.72 -8.34 20.90
CA HIS A 258 13.20 -6.97 20.80
C HIS A 258 12.97 -6.21 22.12
N ASP A 259 11.74 -6.19 22.63
CA ASP A 259 11.42 -5.27 23.74
C ASP A 259 11.88 -5.80 25.11
N PHE A 260 11.85 -7.11 25.34
CA PHE A 260 12.32 -7.69 26.62
C PHE A 260 13.79 -8.08 26.60
N PHE A 261 14.31 -8.61 25.48
CA PHE A 261 15.69 -9.09 25.39
C PHE A 261 16.63 -8.15 24.64
N GLY A 262 16.15 -7.04 24.08
CA GLY A 262 16.97 -6.05 23.37
C GLY A 262 17.59 -6.60 22.07
N VAL A 263 16.97 -7.61 21.45
CA VAL A 263 17.46 -8.19 20.19
C VAL A 263 17.15 -7.23 19.04
N HIS A 264 18.19 -6.86 18.28
CA HIS A 264 18.07 -5.98 17.11
C HIS A 264 17.01 -6.49 16.11
N SER A 265 16.23 -5.56 15.56
CA SER A 265 15.07 -5.83 14.69
C SER A 265 15.44 -6.53 13.38
N GLU A 266 16.68 -6.38 12.91
CA GLU A 266 17.22 -7.14 11.78
C GLU A 266 17.14 -8.65 12.03
N LEU A 267 17.53 -9.10 13.22
CA LEU A 267 17.57 -10.51 13.55
C LEU A 267 16.16 -11.07 13.66
N THR A 268 15.26 -10.35 14.33
CA THR A 268 13.86 -10.78 14.48
C THR A 268 13.15 -10.84 13.12
N SER A 269 13.35 -9.84 12.26
CA SER A 269 12.78 -9.79 10.91
C SER A 269 13.37 -10.84 9.98
N THR A 270 14.70 -11.05 10.02
CA THR A 270 15.36 -12.07 9.20
C THR A 270 14.91 -13.47 9.60
N ILE A 271 14.79 -13.76 10.90
CA ILE A 271 14.29 -15.04 11.40
C ILE A 271 12.83 -15.25 10.96
N PHE A 272 11.99 -14.22 11.05
CA PHE A 272 10.60 -14.29 10.58
C PHE A 272 10.49 -14.64 9.10
N LEU A 273 11.19 -13.88 8.24
CA LEU A 273 11.20 -14.12 6.79
C LEU A 273 11.82 -15.48 6.46
N SER A 274 12.83 -15.92 7.23
CA SER A 274 13.42 -17.26 7.09
C SER A 274 12.43 -18.37 7.45
N PHE A 275 11.61 -18.20 8.50
CA PHE A 275 10.54 -19.13 8.82
C PHE A 275 9.48 -19.19 7.72
N TYR A 276 9.08 -18.04 7.18
CA TYR A 276 8.21 -18.00 6.01
C TYR A 276 8.82 -18.77 4.83
N MET A 277 10.09 -18.52 4.52
CA MET A 277 10.79 -19.22 3.44
C MET A 277 10.83 -20.73 3.68
N LEU A 278 11.10 -21.16 4.90
CA LEU A 278 11.11 -22.58 5.27
C LEU A 278 9.73 -23.23 5.10
N ILE A 279 8.66 -22.56 5.53
CA ILE A 279 7.27 -23.02 5.36
C ILE A 279 6.97 -23.18 3.86
N VAL A 280 7.31 -22.18 3.05
CA VAL A 280 7.10 -22.22 1.59
C VAL A 280 7.90 -23.34 0.95
N TRP A 281 9.18 -23.49 1.33
CA TRP A 281 10.05 -24.54 0.84
C TRP A 281 9.49 -25.94 1.16
N ILE A 282 9.07 -26.18 2.40
CA ILE A 282 8.43 -27.44 2.80
C ILE A 282 7.14 -27.65 2.01
N GLY A 283 6.33 -26.60 1.83
CA GLY A 283 5.08 -26.65 1.08
C GLY A 283 5.27 -27.02 -0.38
N ASP A 284 6.28 -26.44 -1.03
CA ASP A 284 6.64 -26.73 -2.42
C ASP A 284 7.21 -28.15 -2.57
N ARG A 285 8.11 -28.59 -1.69
CA ARG A 285 8.70 -29.94 -1.73
C ARG A 285 7.68 -31.06 -1.53
N HIS A 286 6.62 -30.79 -0.77
CA HIS A 286 5.52 -31.72 -0.58
C HIS A 286 4.38 -31.52 -1.60
N ASN A 287 4.50 -30.57 -2.52
CA ASN A 287 3.47 -30.31 -3.51
C ASN A 287 3.44 -31.40 -4.58
N ARG A 288 2.42 -32.27 -4.52
CA ARG A 288 2.21 -33.35 -5.49
C ARG A 288 1.35 -32.95 -6.68
N ARG A 289 0.91 -31.68 -6.76
CA ARG A 289 0.04 -31.22 -7.85
C ARG A 289 0.87 -31.04 -9.12
N GLN A 290 0.59 -31.85 -10.14
CA GLN A 290 1.25 -31.75 -11.44
C GLN A 290 1.11 -30.34 -12.05
N GLU A 291 -0.05 -29.71 -11.87
CA GLU A 291 -0.34 -28.32 -12.29
C GLU A 291 0.74 -27.32 -11.85
N SER A 292 1.43 -27.54 -10.71
CA SER A 292 2.48 -26.66 -10.20
C SER A 292 3.78 -26.64 -11.03
N ARG A 293 4.01 -27.65 -11.89
CA ARG A 293 5.26 -27.85 -12.66
C ARG A 293 5.01 -27.99 -14.16
N GLU A 294 3.80 -27.72 -14.63
CA GLU A 294 3.45 -27.81 -16.06
C GLU A 294 4.14 -26.74 -16.91
N GLY A 295 4.52 -25.62 -16.29
CA GLY A 295 5.03 -24.44 -16.98
C GLY A 295 3.92 -23.67 -17.70
N ASN A 296 4.16 -22.37 -17.88
CA ASN A 296 3.28 -21.51 -18.65
C ASN A 296 3.98 -21.06 -19.94
N PRO A 297 3.53 -21.49 -21.13
CA PRO A 297 4.11 -21.01 -22.40
C PRO A 297 3.83 -19.52 -22.63
N LEU A 298 2.71 -19.00 -22.11
CA LEU A 298 2.31 -17.60 -22.16
C LEU A 298 2.52 -16.93 -20.80
N TRP A 299 3.75 -17.06 -20.28
CA TRP A 299 4.13 -16.57 -18.96
C TRP A 299 4.26 -15.04 -18.89
N TYR A 300 4.60 -14.40 -20.02
CA TYR A 300 4.77 -12.96 -20.10
C TYR A 300 3.42 -12.28 -20.32
N ASP A 301 2.64 -12.18 -19.25
CA ASP A 301 1.35 -11.50 -19.22
C ASP A 301 1.43 -10.12 -18.55
N GLU A 302 0.29 -9.49 -18.27
CA GLU A 302 0.22 -8.13 -17.74
C GLU A 302 0.99 -7.97 -16.43
N LEU A 303 1.01 -9.02 -15.60
CA LEU A 303 1.71 -8.99 -14.31
C LEU A 303 3.21 -9.20 -14.46
N ALA A 304 3.66 -10.07 -15.37
CA ALA A 304 5.08 -10.20 -15.69
C ALA A 304 5.64 -8.91 -16.31
N LEU A 305 4.85 -8.21 -17.13
CA LEU A 305 5.18 -6.87 -17.61
C LEU A 305 5.27 -5.87 -16.45
N ALA A 306 4.31 -5.87 -15.52
CA ALA A 306 4.32 -4.98 -14.35
C ALA A 306 5.58 -5.19 -13.49
N VAL A 307 5.97 -6.45 -13.22
CA VAL A 307 7.22 -6.77 -12.49
C VAL A 307 8.45 -6.28 -13.25
N SER A 308 8.47 -6.46 -14.58
CA SER A 308 9.58 -6.01 -15.42
C SER A 308 9.72 -4.49 -15.39
N LEU A 309 8.61 -3.76 -15.52
CA LEU A 309 8.57 -2.30 -15.45
C LEU A 309 9.01 -1.81 -14.06
N HIS A 310 8.50 -2.42 -12.99
CA HIS A 310 8.85 -2.09 -11.62
C HIS A 310 10.36 -2.22 -11.35
N TYR A 311 10.96 -3.37 -11.64
CA TYR A 311 12.38 -3.58 -11.38
C TYR A 311 13.29 -2.80 -12.33
N LEU A 312 12.94 -2.71 -13.61
CA LEU A 312 13.72 -1.90 -14.56
C LEU A 312 13.70 -0.41 -14.15
N PHE A 313 12.57 0.07 -13.65
CA PHE A 313 12.45 1.43 -13.13
C PHE A 313 13.47 1.70 -12.03
N TYR A 314 13.56 0.87 -10.98
CA TYR A 314 14.56 1.09 -9.90
C TYR A 314 15.99 0.92 -10.37
N MET A 315 16.26 -0.06 -11.24
CA MET A 315 17.60 -0.25 -11.81
C MET A 315 18.08 0.96 -12.61
N VAL A 316 17.19 1.63 -13.35
CA VAL A 316 17.50 2.87 -14.07
C VAL A 316 17.57 4.04 -13.11
N LEU A 317 16.61 4.15 -12.20
CA LEU A 317 16.46 5.26 -11.27
C LEU A 317 17.70 5.43 -10.38
N VAL A 318 18.25 4.34 -9.84
CA VAL A 318 19.46 4.40 -8.99
C VAL A 318 20.70 4.92 -9.73
N CYS A 319 20.76 4.76 -11.05
CA CYS A 319 21.85 5.29 -11.85
C CYS A 319 21.71 6.79 -12.13
N ILE A 320 20.49 7.24 -12.44
CA ILE A 320 20.25 8.59 -12.98
C ILE A 320 19.77 9.61 -11.94
N ALA A 321 19.09 9.16 -10.88
CA ALA A 321 18.53 10.06 -9.89
C ALA A 321 19.66 10.67 -9.03
N ASP A 322 19.47 11.94 -8.66
CA ASP A 322 20.38 12.63 -7.75
C ASP A 322 19.59 13.18 -6.55
N PRO A 323 19.66 12.50 -5.40
CA PRO A 323 18.99 12.91 -4.18
C PRO A 323 19.27 14.36 -3.76
N ALA A 324 20.47 14.88 -4.07
CA ALA A 324 20.88 16.23 -3.67
C ALA A 324 20.05 17.34 -4.35
N ASN A 325 19.37 17.04 -5.45
CA ASN A 325 18.53 18.00 -6.16
C ASN A 325 17.06 17.94 -5.72
N ILE A 326 16.72 17.10 -4.75
CA ILE A 326 15.34 16.88 -4.31
C ILE A 326 14.98 17.87 -3.19
N VAL A 327 13.85 18.54 -3.37
CA VAL A 327 13.24 19.39 -2.35
C VAL A 327 11.81 18.89 -2.10
N ALA A 328 11.61 18.21 -0.98
CA ALA A 328 10.31 17.67 -0.60
C ALA A 328 9.59 18.67 0.32
N GLU A 329 8.76 19.53 -0.28
CA GLU A 329 7.85 20.43 0.45
C GLU A 329 6.54 19.71 0.75
N GLY A 330 6.17 19.61 2.02
CA GLY A 330 4.95 18.92 2.40
C GLY A 330 4.75 18.81 3.90
N LEU A 331 3.82 17.92 4.26
CA LEU A 331 3.62 17.52 5.65
C LEU A 331 4.74 16.57 6.06
N HIS A 332 5.40 16.85 7.19
CA HIS A 332 6.48 16.04 7.75
C HIS A 332 6.30 15.87 9.26
N GLN A 333 7.23 15.17 9.92
CA GLN A 333 7.24 15.09 11.38
C GLN A 333 7.22 16.51 11.97
N PRO A 334 6.24 16.87 12.81
CA PRO A 334 6.11 18.25 13.26
C PRO A 334 7.34 18.73 14.04
N ILE A 335 7.85 19.92 13.72
CA ILE A 335 8.97 20.53 14.45
C ILE A 335 8.41 21.29 15.66
N GLY A 336 8.99 21.06 16.83
CA GLY A 336 8.51 21.62 18.08
C GLY A 336 9.41 21.37 19.29
N ASP A 337 8.86 21.47 20.49
CA ASP A 337 9.63 21.32 21.74
C ASP A 337 10.15 19.88 21.93
N CYS A 338 11.46 19.72 21.76
CA CYS A 338 12.21 18.48 21.97
C CYS A 338 12.00 17.79 23.32
N LYS A 339 11.55 18.51 24.35
CA LYS A 339 11.33 17.93 25.68
C LYS A 339 10.03 17.15 25.78
N VAL A 340 9.12 17.32 24.81
CA VAL A 340 7.81 16.67 24.83
C VAL A 340 7.92 15.26 24.26
N ARG A 341 7.65 14.27 25.13
CA ARG A 341 7.60 12.86 24.75
C ARG A 341 6.17 12.35 24.69
N GLN A 342 5.92 11.47 23.73
CA GLN A 342 4.69 10.71 23.57
C GLN A 342 4.92 9.27 24.03
N LYS A 343 3.91 8.70 24.69
CA LYS A 343 3.90 7.28 25.07
C LYS A 343 3.54 6.44 23.85
N VAL A 344 4.20 5.30 23.69
CA VAL A 344 3.90 4.29 22.68
C VAL A 344 3.54 3.01 23.43
N GLN A 345 2.28 2.57 23.32
CA GLN A 345 1.84 1.34 23.98
C GLN A 345 2.12 0.14 23.08
N THR A 346 2.91 -0.80 23.58
CA THR A 346 3.11 -2.08 22.90
C THR A 346 1.97 -3.05 23.24
N PRO A 347 1.62 -3.97 22.32
CA PRO A 347 0.67 -5.06 22.56
C PRO A 347 0.99 -5.93 23.79
N THR A 348 2.25 -5.97 24.24
CA THR A 348 2.68 -6.72 25.44
C THR A 348 2.43 -5.97 26.75
N GLY A 349 1.90 -4.74 26.67
CA GLY A 349 1.62 -3.88 27.81
C GLY A 349 2.81 -3.04 28.28
N LEU A 350 3.97 -3.12 27.60
CA LEU A 350 5.10 -2.24 27.86
C LEU A 350 4.81 -0.84 27.28
N VAL A 351 5.17 0.20 28.04
CA VAL A 351 5.06 1.59 27.60
C VAL A 351 6.44 2.09 27.22
N LEU A 352 6.65 2.29 25.93
CA LEU A 352 7.84 2.93 25.37
C LEU A 352 7.57 4.43 25.17
N TYR A 353 8.62 5.18 24.81
CA TYR A 353 8.52 6.63 24.61
C TYR A 353 9.22 7.02 23.32
N LYS A 354 8.58 7.93 22.57
CA LYS A 354 9.18 8.64 21.43
C LYS A 354 9.06 10.15 21.62
N ASN A 355 9.91 10.93 20.97
CA ASN A 355 9.73 12.38 20.92
C ASN A 355 8.48 12.71 20.12
N LYS A 356 7.65 13.64 20.58
CA LYS A 356 6.46 14.04 19.85
C LYS A 356 6.81 14.87 18.60
N TYR A 357 7.91 15.60 18.68
CA TYR A 357 8.35 16.54 17.66
C TYR A 357 9.75 16.19 17.15
N LEU A 358 10.02 16.55 15.90
CA LEU A 358 11.37 16.46 15.33
C LEU A 358 12.26 17.52 15.98
N CYS A 359 13.40 17.08 16.50
CA CYS A 359 14.43 17.94 17.03
C CYS A 359 15.36 18.41 15.91
N ALA A 360 14.99 19.51 15.26
CA ALA A 360 15.69 19.95 14.05
C ALA A 360 17.17 20.34 14.26
N GLU A 361 17.62 20.51 15.51
CA GLU A 361 19.04 20.69 15.89
C GLU A 361 19.79 19.38 16.17
N ASN A 362 19.08 18.29 16.46
CA ASN A 362 19.66 17.03 16.92
C ASN A 362 18.72 15.85 16.59
N TYR A 363 18.64 15.52 15.31
CA TYR A 363 17.93 14.37 14.76
C TYR A 363 18.94 13.43 14.07
N ASP A 364 18.57 12.17 13.89
CA ASP A 364 19.42 11.11 13.35
C ASP A 364 18.80 10.55 12.06
N GLU A 365 18.74 11.38 11.02
CA GLU A 365 18.24 10.97 9.70
C GLU A 365 19.23 11.42 8.62
N GLY A 366 20.01 10.50 8.07
CA GLY A 366 21.09 10.83 7.12
C GLY A 366 20.64 11.03 5.67
N TYR A 367 19.37 10.83 5.33
CA TYR A 367 18.85 10.94 3.96
C TYR A 367 18.23 12.31 3.62
N PHE A 368 18.00 13.17 4.61
CA PHE A 368 17.57 14.55 4.37
C PHE A 368 18.21 15.53 5.36
N ASP A 369 18.23 16.81 5.01
CA ASP A 369 18.53 17.92 5.90
C ASP A 369 17.76 19.20 5.47
N PHE A 370 18.25 20.37 5.89
CA PHE A 370 17.65 21.68 5.58
C PHE A 370 18.54 22.57 4.70
N HIS A 371 19.54 22.04 3.99
CA HIS A 371 20.55 22.84 3.28
C HIS A 371 20.01 23.71 2.13
N CYS A 372 18.87 23.32 1.55
CA CYS A 372 18.19 24.02 0.46
C CYS A 372 17.33 25.20 0.92
N LEU A 373 17.14 25.38 2.24
CA LEU A 373 16.36 26.50 2.76
C LEU A 373 17.14 27.83 2.69
N PRO A 374 16.45 28.95 2.43
CA PRO A 374 17.08 30.26 2.39
C PRO A 374 17.66 30.63 3.75
N GLY A 375 18.98 30.83 3.77
CA GLY A 375 19.70 31.24 4.97
C GLY A 375 20.37 30.12 5.76
N LYS A 376 20.71 28.98 5.11
CA LYS A 376 21.62 27.84 5.45
C LYS A 376 21.88 27.45 6.92
N ASP A 377 21.95 28.42 7.83
CA ASP A 377 22.04 28.30 9.28
C ASP A 377 20.66 28.43 9.98
N LYS A 378 19.59 28.78 9.23
CA LYS A 378 18.23 28.92 9.78
C LYS A 378 17.44 27.63 9.64
N ILE A 379 17.52 26.82 10.67
CA ILE A 379 16.68 25.64 10.88
C ILE A 379 15.21 26.10 10.97
N PRO A 380 14.24 25.38 10.37
CA PRO A 380 12.82 25.70 10.55
C PRO A 380 12.47 25.66 12.04
N GLN A 381 11.79 26.70 12.53
CA GLN A 381 11.37 26.81 13.92
C GLN A 381 9.86 26.95 14.01
N GLN A 382 9.34 26.71 15.21
CA GLN A 382 7.95 26.97 15.56
C GLN A 382 7.56 28.42 15.24
N ILE A 383 6.33 28.60 14.76
CA ILE A 383 5.75 29.91 14.50
C ILE A 383 4.73 30.17 15.61
N ASP A 384 4.88 31.26 16.36
CA ASP A 384 3.97 31.67 17.44
C ASP A 384 3.69 30.59 18.50
N GLY A 385 4.70 29.75 18.80
CA GLY A 385 4.59 28.65 19.77
C GLY A 385 3.78 27.45 19.29
N GLN A 386 3.38 27.41 18.02
CA GLN A 386 2.72 26.27 17.39
C GLN A 386 3.73 25.37 16.68
N PRO A 387 3.52 24.04 16.68
CA PRO A 387 4.38 23.12 15.95
C PRO A 387 4.29 23.38 14.44
N LEU A 388 5.44 23.29 13.77
CA LEU A 388 5.53 23.46 12.32
C LEU A 388 5.38 22.09 11.64
N GLU A 389 4.23 21.85 11.02
CA GLU A 389 3.91 20.56 10.37
C GLU A 389 4.20 20.56 8.87
N TRP A 390 4.15 21.72 8.23
CA TRP A 390 4.39 21.90 6.80
C TRP A 390 5.69 22.66 6.56
N TYR A 391 6.69 21.98 6.00
CA TYR A 391 7.99 22.58 5.69
C TYR A 391 8.67 21.83 4.54
N ALA A 392 9.78 22.38 4.04
CA ALA A 392 10.59 21.73 3.02
C ALA A 392 11.82 21.07 3.65
N ILE A 393 12.11 19.87 3.18
CA ILE A 393 13.35 19.13 3.47
C ILE A 393 14.09 18.86 2.18
N CYS A 394 15.40 18.67 2.29
CA CYS A 394 16.32 18.59 1.17
C CYS A 394 17.00 17.22 1.19
N GLY A 395 16.99 16.49 0.07
CA GLY A 395 17.64 15.17 0.02
C GLY A 395 19.16 15.28 0.11
N THR A 396 19.81 14.33 0.79
CA THR A 396 21.29 14.30 0.89
C THR A 396 21.89 13.45 -0.22
N PRO A 397 23.08 13.79 -0.75
CA PRO A 397 23.74 12.98 -1.78
C PRO A 397 24.00 11.54 -1.32
N PHE A 398 24.18 10.62 -2.27
CA PHE A 398 24.64 9.27 -1.92
C PHE A 398 26.05 9.34 -1.30
N GLU A 399 26.23 8.71 -0.14
CA GLU A 399 27.56 8.51 0.43
C GLU A 399 28.40 7.62 -0.50
N ASN A 400 27.79 6.50 -0.94
CA ASN A 400 28.37 5.57 -1.89
C ASN A 400 27.33 5.14 -2.93
N ARG A 401 27.22 5.87 -4.05
CA ARG A 401 26.25 5.55 -5.11
C ARG A 401 26.48 4.14 -5.69
N ALA A 402 27.73 3.69 -5.77
CA ALA A 402 28.05 2.37 -6.33
C ALA A 402 27.46 1.24 -5.47
N GLU A 403 27.43 1.41 -4.16
CA GLU A 403 26.78 0.47 -3.25
C GLU A 403 25.27 0.41 -3.46
N TYR A 404 24.60 1.56 -3.59
CA TYR A 404 23.17 1.61 -3.93
C TYR A 404 22.87 0.95 -5.28
N ILE A 405 23.70 1.19 -6.31
CA ILE A 405 23.56 0.52 -7.61
C ILE A 405 23.69 -0.99 -7.44
N PHE A 406 24.72 -1.44 -6.72
CA PHE A 406 24.98 -2.87 -6.50
C PHE A 406 23.82 -3.55 -5.77
N ILE A 407 23.33 -2.98 -4.67
CA ILE A 407 22.25 -3.59 -3.88
C ILE A 407 20.93 -3.61 -4.64
N ILE A 408 20.54 -2.50 -5.28
CA ILE A 408 19.28 -2.42 -6.05
C ILE A 408 19.31 -3.37 -7.24
N TRP A 409 20.40 -3.40 -8.00
CA TRP A 409 20.53 -4.33 -9.12
C TRP A 409 20.52 -5.79 -8.65
N SER A 410 21.20 -6.10 -7.55
CA SER A 410 21.21 -7.46 -6.98
C SER A 410 19.81 -7.90 -6.56
N ILE A 411 19.08 -7.05 -5.85
CA ILE A 411 17.67 -7.28 -5.43
C ILE A 411 16.79 -7.50 -6.67
N CYS A 412 16.82 -6.57 -7.63
CA CYS A 412 15.99 -6.62 -8.82
C CYS A 412 16.27 -7.85 -9.70
N ILE A 413 17.53 -8.22 -9.89
CA ILE A 413 17.92 -9.40 -10.68
C ILE A 413 17.55 -10.69 -9.94
N LEU A 414 17.85 -10.78 -8.65
CA LEU A 414 17.57 -11.98 -7.85
C LEU A 414 16.06 -12.23 -7.75
N PHE A 415 15.31 -11.23 -7.30
CA PHE A 415 13.86 -11.36 -7.11
C PHE A 415 13.12 -11.39 -8.45
N GLY A 416 13.58 -10.64 -9.44
CA GLY A 416 13.11 -10.76 -10.83
C GLY A 416 13.28 -12.18 -11.38
N SER A 417 14.38 -12.85 -11.04
CA SER A 417 14.60 -14.26 -11.40
C SER A 417 13.62 -15.20 -10.69
N ILE A 418 13.29 -14.95 -9.42
CA ILE A 418 12.29 -15.73 -8.67
C ILE A 418 10.90 -15.55 -9.31
N PHE A 419 10.49 -14.32 -9.61
CA PHE A 419 9.23 -14.06 -10.30
C PHE A 419 9.23 -14.68 -11.70
N TYR A 420 10.32 -14.61 -12.45
CA TYR A 420 10.46 -15.30 -13.73
C TYR A 420 10.25 -16.81 -13.59
N GLN A 421 10.87 -17.45 -12.59
CA GLN A 421 10.67 -18.88 -12.32
C GLN A 421 9.20 -19.20 -12.03
N ALA A 422 8.56 -18.40 -11.17
CA ALA A 422 7.15 -18.55 -10.83
C ALA A 422 6.20 -18.27 -12.01
N ALA A 423 6.56 -17.38 -12.94
CA ALA A 423 5.75 -17.14 -14.13
C ALA A 423 5.93 -18.24 -15.20
N ARG A 424 7.19 -18.60 -15.50
CA ARG A 424 7.53 -19.46 -16.64
C ARG A 424 7.40 -20.94 -16.35
N TYR A 425 7.91 -21.38 -15.21
CA TYR A 425 8.11 -22.79 -14.89
C TYR A 425 7.08 -23.34 -13.91
N SER A 426 6.26 -22.49 -13.32
CA SER A 426 5.11 -22.91 -12.52
C SER A 426 3.84 -23.05 -13.35
N GLY A 427 2.73 -23.38 -12.69
CA GLY A 427 1.43 -23.52 -13.33
C GLY A 427 0.88 -22.23 -13.94
N ARG A 428 -0.24 -22.36 -14.66
CA ARG A 428 -0.98 -21.19 -15.15
C ARG A 428 -1.80 -20.57 -14.02
N THR A 429 -2.22 -19.32 -14.18
CA THR A 429 -3.19 -18.70 -13.26
C THR A 429 -4.43 -19.63 -13.16
N PRO A 430 -4.80 -20.11 -11.97
CA PRO A 430 -5.87 -21.09 -11.83
C PRO A 430 -7.22 -20.61 -12.39
N LYS A 431 -7.79 -21.30 -13.37
CA LYS A 431 -9.16 -21.01 -13.84
C LYS A 431 -10.15 -21.31 -12.71
N ILE A 432 -10.94 -20.31 -12.29
CA ILE A 432 -11.96 -20.49 -11.26
C ILE A 432 -13.22 -21.07 -11.93
N PRO A 433 -13.67 -22.28 -11.54
CA PRO A 433 -14.89 -22.84 -12.10
C PRO A 433 -16.08 -21.96 -11.71
N SER A 434 -16.96 -21.66 -12.67
CA SER A 434 -18.11 -20.77 -12.46
C SER A 434 -19.44 -21.44 -12.85
N ILE A 435 -20.53 -21.00 -12.21
CA ILE A 435 -21.89 -21.36 -12.61
C ILE A 435 -22.34 -20.39 -13.70
N LEU A 436 -22.58 -20.93 -14.90
CA LEU A 436 -23.20 -20.22 -16.00
C LEU A 436 -24.72 -20.38 -15.89
N TYR A 437 -25.45 -19.28 -15.98
CA TYR A 437 -26.91 -19.32 -15.95
C TYR A 437 -27.43 -19.14 -17.36
N ARG A 438 -28.04 -20.19 -17.92
CA ARG A 438 -28.71 -20.07 -19.22
C ARG A 438 -30.09 -19.46 -19.01
N ARG A 439 -30.40 -18.43 -19.77
CA ARG A 439 -31.75 -17.87 -19.83
C ARG A 439 -32.67 -18.94 -20.43
N LEU A 440 -33.65 -19.41 -19.67
CA LEU A 440 -34.70 -20.26 -20.23
C LEU A 440 -35.53 -19.38 -21.18
N THR A 441 -35.53 -19.70 -22.47
CA THR A 441 -36.45 -19.11 -23.44
C THR A 441 -37.87 -19.35 -22.95
N ARG A 442 -38.60 -18.27 -22.62
CA ARG A 442 -40.02 -18.38 -22.27
C ARG A 442 -40.79 -18.83 -23.52
N PRO A 443 -41.75 -19.76 -23.41
CA PRO A 443 -42.77 -19.91 -24.44
C PRO A 443 -43.51 -18.57 -24.59
N SER A 444 -43.70 -18.12 -25.83
CA SER A 444 -44.37 -16.87 -26.18
C SER A 444 -45.79 -16.85 -25.59
N GLY A 445 -46.08 -15.94 -24.66
CA GLY A 445 -47.45 -15.71 -24.19
C GLY A 445 -47.68 -15.39 -22.71
N THR A 446 -46.65 -15.20 -21.87
CA THR A 446 -46.84 -14.83 -20.46
C THR A 446 -46.10 -13.56 -20.06
N GLU A 447 -46.85 -12.47 -19.93
CA GLU A 447 -46.42 -11.24 -19.24
C GLU A 447 -46.22 -11.55 -17.76
N GLY A 448 -44.96 -11.69 -17.35
CA GLY A 448 -44.59 -11.91 -15.96
C GLY A 448 -43.66 -10.80 -15.49
N THR A 449 -43.99 -10.20 -14.34
CA THR A 449 -43.25 -9.16 -13.61
C THR A 449 -41.74 -9.43 -13.48
N PHE A 450 -40.91 -8.39 -13.31
CA PHE A 450 -39.44 -8.47 -13.20
C PHE A 450 -38.93 -9.54 -12.19
N LYS A 451 -39.65 -9.77 -11.08
CA LYS A 451 -39.35 -10.84 -10.10
C LYS A 451 -39.44 -12.25 -10.71
N SER A 452 -40.31 -12.47 -11.70
CA SER A 452 -40.43 -13.75 -12.41
C SER A 452 -39.32 -13.97 -13.45
N ALA A 453 -38.62 -12.92 -13.88
CA ALA A 453 -37.51 -13.04 -14.83
C ALA A 453 -36.23 -13.58 -14.16
N LEU A 454 -36.01 -13.27 -12.88
CA LEU A 454 -34.88 -13.79 -12.08
C LEU A 454 -35.01 -15.28 -11.70
N LYS A 455 -36.24 -15.84 -11.72
CA LYS A 455 -36.51 -17.26 -11.45
C LYS A 455 -36.25 -18.19 -12.65
N ASN A 456 -36.05 -17.65 -13.86
CA ASN A 456 -35.96 -18.44 -15.10
C ASN A 456 -34.51 -18.72 -15.55
N PHE A 457 -33.64 -19.07 -14.61
CA PHE A 457 -32.24 -19.39 -14.90
C PHE A 457 -31.87 -20.72 -14.26
N SER A 458 -31.58 -21.73 -15.08
CA SER A 458 -31.03 -23.00 -14.62
C SER A 458 -29.49 -22.94 -14.55
N PRO A 459 -28.87 -23.48 -13.49
CA PRO A 459 -27.42 -23.50 -13.35
C PRO A 459 -26.82 -24.55 -14.30
N ILE A 460 -25.85 -24.12 -15.11
CA ILE A 460 -24.96 -24.98 -15.88
C ILE A 460 -23.57 -24.82 -15.25
N LYS A 461 -22.98 -25.90 -14.75
CA LYS A 461 -21.57 -25.85 -14.32
C LYS A 461 -20.71 -25.66 -15.57
N SER A 462 -19.87 -24.62 -15.59
CA SER A 462 -18.78 -24.53 -16.56
C SER A 462 -17.93 -25.80 -16.44
N LYS A 463 -17.82 -26.59 -17.52
CA LYS A 463 -16.85 -27.68 -17.56
C LYS A 463 -15.45 -27.07 -17.44
N LYS A 464 -14.52 -27.82 -16.84
CA LYS A 464 -13.14 -27.41 -16.54
C LYS A 464 -12.31 -27.13 -17.81
N ASN A 465 -12.85 -27.36 -19.00
CA ASN A 465 -12.21 -27.17 -20.30
C ASN A 465 -13.13 -26.37 -21.22
N ASP A 466 -12.77 -25.11 -21.45
CA ASP A 466 -12.34 -24.57 -22.76
C ASP A 466 -11.40 -23.37 -22.49
#